data_AF-X0GUN5-F1
#
_entry.id   AF-X0GUN5-F1
#
_cell.length_a   1.000
_cell.length_b   1.000
_cell.length_c   1.000
_cell.angle_alpha   90.00
_cell.angle_beta   90.00
_cell.angle_gamma   90.00
#
_symmetry.space_group_name_H-M   'P 1'
#
loop_
_entity.id
_entity.type
_entity.pdbx_description
1 polymer ?
#
loop_
_entity_poly.entity_id
_entity_poly.type
_entity_poly.pdbx_seq_one_letter_code
_entity_poly.pdbx_strand_id
1 'polypeptide(L)'
;MPGSHKNTSDLANDRASRKLQDFYLYYGRWYGKNGNLPREKYIFPIDKEELARLDILHKFFFVVRKNNLFSASLDVEQPLRVLDLGTGTGIWAIELSE
;
A
#
# COMPACT_ATOMS: atom_id res chain seq x y z
N MET A 1 19.23 10.73 -49.71
CA MET A 1 19.38 11.47 -48.44
C MET A 1 18.28 11.03 -47.49
N PRO A 2 18.59 10.84 -46.20
CA PRO A 2 18.46 9.56 -45.52
C PRO A 2 17.11 9.34 -44.82
N GLY A 3 16.85 8.06 -44.57
CA GLY A 3 15.63 7.56 -43.95
C GLY A 3 15.48 7.95 -42.48
N SER A 4 14.24 8.23 -42.11
CA SER A 4 13.80 8.24 -40.72
C SER A 4 13.36 6.81 -40.40
N HIS A 5 14.29 6.05 -39.82
CA HIS A 5 14.01 4.80 -39.15
C HIS A 5 12.93 5.04 -38.08
N LYS A 6 11.77 4.41 -38.24
CA LYS A 6 10.89 4.17 -37.09
C LYS A 6 11.60 3.16 -36.20
N ASN A 7 12.30 3.66 -35.18
CA ASN A 7 12.89 2.81 -34.16
C ASN A 7 11.75 2.11 -33.40
N THR A 8 11.71 0.80 -33.54
CA THR A 8 10.84 -0.15 -32.85
C THR A 8 11.20 -0.34 -31.37
N SER A 9 11.90 0.62 -30.75
CA SER A 9 12.27 0.63 -29.33
C SER A 9 11.43 1.56 -28.45
N ASP A 10 10.60 2.43 -29.02
CA ASP A 10 9.95 3.51 -28.26
C ASP A 10 8.58 3.12 -27.66
N LEU A 11 8.18 1.85 -27.76
CA LEU A 11 6.98 1.31 -27.12
C LEU A 11 7.27 0.59 -25.78
N ALA A 12 8.53 0.55 -25.35
CA ALA A 12 8.96 -0.30 -24.23
C ALA A 12 9.18 0.43 -22.90
N ASN A 13 8.92 1.74 -22.77
CA ASN A 13 9.30 2.46 -21.53
C ASN A 13 8.25 3.39 -20.90
N ASP A 14 6.99 3.34 -21.34
CA ASP A 14 5.96 4.25 -20.84
C ASP A 14 5.33 3.82 -19.49
N ARG A 15 5.59 2.60 -19.01
CA ARG A 15 5.12 2.16 -17.67
C ARG A 15 6.04 2.56 -16.52
N ALA A 16 7.33 2.77 -16.79
CA ALA A 16 8.33 2.95 -15.75
C ALA A 16 8.48 4.40 -15.26
N SER A 17 7.78 5.36 -15.90
CA SER A 17 7.83 6.78 -15.51
C SER A 17 6.45 7.35 -15.22
N ARG A 18 5.60 6.60 -14.50
CA ARG A 18 4.68 7.29 -13.58
C ARG A 18 5.54 7.89 -12.47
N LYS A 19 6.12 9.06 -12.74
CA LYS A 19 6.69 9.92 -11.70
C LYS A 19 5.68 9.95 -10.56
N LEU A 20 6.13 9.65 -9.34
CA LEU A 20 5.42 9.85 -8.08
C LEU A 20 5.08 11.36 -7.98
N GLN A 21 4.09 11.86 -8.72
CA GLN A 21 3.91 13.31 -8.93
C GLN A 21 3.13 14.02 -7.83
N ASP A 22 2.70 13.33 -6.79
CA ASP A 22 1.58 13.82 -5.99
C ASP A 22 1.83 13.60 -4.48
N PHE A 23 2.75 14.38 -3.88
CA PHE A 23 3.04 14.38 -2.44
C PHE A 23 3.25 15.79 -1.89
N TYR A 24 2.90 16.00 -0.61
CA TYR A 24 3.12 17.25 0.11
C TYR A 24 3.92 17.01 1.40
N LEU A 25 4.82 17.94 1.72
CA LEU A 25 5.50 18.00 3.01
C LEU A 25 4.80 19.04 3.89
N TYR A 26 4.26 18.62 5.03
CA TYR A 26 3.57 19.50 5.98
C TYR A 26 3.92 19.09 7.41
N TYR A 27 4.30 20.06 8.26
CA TYR A 27 4.80 19.80 9.61
C TYR A 27 5.90 18.71 9.69
N GLY A 28 6.77 18.64 8.68
CA GLY A 28 7.86 17.64 8.60
C GLY A 28 7.41 16.22 8.25
N ARG A 29 6.14 16.01 7.92
CA ARG A 29 5.57 14.71 7.54
C ARG A 29 5.14 14.70 6.08
N TRP A 30 5.25 13.55 5.43
CA TRP A 30 4.87 13.39 4.02
C TRP A 30 3.42 12.96 3.91
N TYR A 31 2.66 13.55 2.99
CA TYR A 31 1.26 13.23 2.73
C TYR A 31 1.04 12.96 1.25
N GLY A 32 0.16 12.01 0.94
CA GLY A 32 -0.28 11.75 -0.43
C GLY A 32 -1.19 12.86 -0.96
N LYS A 33 -1.11 13.15 -2.26
CA LYS A 33 -2.07 13.98 -2.98
C LYS A 33 -2.97 13.06 -3.80
N ASN A 34 -4.27 13.23 -3.65
CA ASN A 34 -5.27 12.42 -4.36
C ASN A 34 -5.83 13.20 -5.56
N GLY A 35 -5.00 13.48 -6.57
CA GLY A 35 -5.42 14.21 -7.77
C GLY A 35 -5.98 15.60 -7.45
N ASN A 36 -7.17 15.92 -7.97
CA ASN A 36 -7.91 17.17 -7.70
C ASN A 36 -8.81 17.08 -6.46
N LEU A 37 -8.81 15.95 -5.75
CA LEU A 37 -9.60 15.81 -4.54
C LEU A 37 -8.87 16.56 -3.43
N PRO A 38 -9.56 17.44 -2.68
CA PRO A 38 -8.95 18.09 -1.53
C PRO A 38 -8.40 17.03 -0.56
N ARG A 39 -7.48 17.43 0.31
CA ARG A 39 -6.81 16.60 1.34
C ARG A 39 -7.73 15.68 2.18
N GLU A 40 -9.03 15.83 2.08
CA GLU A 40 -10.06 15.31 2.97
C GLU A 40 -10.31 13.81 2.92
N LYS A 41 -9.77 13.04 1.94
CA LYS A 41 -9.99 11.58 1.92
C LYS A 41 -8.96 10.74 2.70
N TYR A 42 -7.70 11.18 2.79
CA TYR A 42 -6.67 10.48 3.57
C TYR A 42 -5.81 11.50 4.30
N ILE A 43 -6.03 11.60 5.61
CA ILE A 43 -5.47 12.66 6.45
C ILE A 43 -4.16 12.27 7.14
N PHE A 44 -3.74 11.01 7.00
CA PHE A 44 -2.54 10.50 7.67
C PHE A 44 -1.28 10.68 6.81
N PRO A 45 -0.10 10.79 7.44
CA PRO A 45 1.17 10.78 6.73
C PRO A 45 1.39 9.46 5.97
N ILE A 46 2.40 9.42 5.12
CA ILE A 46 2.79 8.25 4.32
C ILE A 46 4.29 7.97 4.44
N ASP A 47 4.89 8.35 5.56
CA ASP A 47 6.31 8.21 5.85
C ASP A 47 6.59 7.02 6.78
N LYS A 48 7.88 6.74 7.01
CA LYS A 48 8.33 5.60 7.82
C LYS A 48 7.78 5.61 9.24
N GLU A 49 7.60 6.78 9.82
CA GLU A 49 7.06 6.90 11.17
C GLU A 49 5.60 6.46 11.21
N GLU A 50 4.80 6.80 10.18
CA GLU A 50 3.44 6.29 10.08
C GLU A 50 3.38 4.78 9.85
N LEU A 51 4.29 4.23 9.02
CA LEU A 51 4.39 2.78 8.86
C LEU A 51 4.69 2.08 10.19
N ALA A 52 5.62 2.62 10.99
CA ALA A 52 5.91 2.08 12.33
C ALA A 52 4.69 2.18 13.27
N ARG A 53 3.89 3.24 13.18
CA ARG A 53 2.64 3.37 13.92
C ARG A 53 1.64 2.27 13.53
N LEU A 54 1.53 1.93 12.25
CA LEU A 54 0.66 0.86 11.77
C LEU A 54 1.14 -0.53 12.24
N ASP A 55 2.45 -0.76 12.29
CA ASP A 55 3.01 -2.02 12.81
C ASP A 55 2.71 -2.19 14.31
N ILE A 56 2.86 -1.12 15.09
CA ILE A 56 2.47 -1.11 16.51
C ILE A 56 0.98 -1.37 16.67
N LEU A 57 0.14 -0.79 15.80
CA LEU A 57 -1.31 -0.99 15.83
C LEU A 57 -1.68 -2.46 15.58
N HIS A 58 -1.07 -3.10 14.58
CA HIS A 58 -1.21 -4.54 14.34
C HIS A 58 -0.83 -5.34 15.60
N LYS A 59 0.37 -5.09 16.15
CA LYS A 59 0.84 -5.82 17.33
C LYS A 59 -0.05 -5.62 18.55
N PHE A 60 -0.54 -4.41 18.76
CA PHE A 60 -1.46 -4.08 19.85
C PHE A 60 -2.73 -4.94 19.76
N PHE A 61 -3.39 -4.95 18.60
CA PHE A 61 -4.59 -5.77 18.41
C PHE A 61 -4.30 -7.25 18.53
N PHE A 62 -3.18 -7.72 18.00
CA PHE A 62 -2.78 -9.11 18.12
C PHE A 62 -2.65 -9.54 19.59
N VAL A 63 -2.00 -8.74 20.44
CA VAL A 63 -1.86 -9.02 21.88
C VAL A 63 -3.22 -8.95 22.60
N VAL A 64 -4.02 -7.92 22.35
CA VAL A 64 -5.35 -7.77 22.97
C VAL A 64 -6.26 -8.94 22.61
N ARG A 65 -6.11 -9.49 21.40
CA ARG A 65 -6.84 -10.67 20.93
C ARG A 65 -6.20 -12.00 21.36
N LYS A 66 -5.27 -11.97 22.31
CA LYS A 66 -4.57 -13.16 22.83
C LYS A 66 -3.87 -13.95 21.73
N ASN A 67 -3.19 -13.23 20.84
CA ASN A 67 -2.49 -13.76 19.67
C ASN A 67 -3.41 -14.49 18.67
N ASN A 68 -4.67 -14.06 18.55
CA ASN A 68 -5.58 -14.55 17.53
C ASN A 68 -5.80 -13.49 16.43
N LEU A 69 -5.51 -13.88 15.19
CA LEU A 69 -5.50 -13.00 14.01
C LEU A 69 -6.92 -12.71 13.48
N PHE A 70 -7.85 -13.66 13.61
CA PHE A 70 -9.23 -13.53 13.13
C PHE A 70 -10.21 -14.28 14.06
N SER A 71 -11.48 -13.89 14.04
CA SER A 71 -12.50 -14.52 14.90
C SER A 71 -13.35 -15.55 14.18
N ALA A 72 -13.32 -15.56 12.85
CA ALA A 72 -14.13 -16.46 12.05
C ALA A 72 -13.65 -17.91 12.18
N SER A 73 -14.58 -18.86 12.22
CA SER A 73 -14.25 -20.28 12.02
C SER A 73 -14.02 -20.49 10.53
N LEU A 74 -12.76 -20.50 10.11
CA LEU A 74 -12.35 -20.76 8.73
C LEU A 74 -11.91 -22.22 8.60
N ASP A 75 -12.29 -22.86 7.49
CA ASP A 75 -11.74 -24.15 7.10
C ASP A 75 -10.40 -23.92 6.39
N VAL A 76 -9.30 -24.08 7.13
CA VAL A 76 -7.94 -23.81 6.66
C VAL A 76 -7.38 -24.92 5.77
N GLU A 77 -8.07 -26.06 5.66
CA GLU A 77 -7.68 -27.16 4.78
C GLU A 77 -8.08 -26.92 3.31
N GLN A 78 -8.88 -25.88 3.06
CA GLN A 78 -9.32 -25.47 1.73
C GLN A 78 -8.69 -24.13 1.32
N PRO A 79 -8.44 -23.91 0.01
CA PRO A 79 -7.99 -22.61 -0.46
C PRO A 79 -8.96 -21.49 -0.09
N LEU A 80 -8.50 -20.55 0.73
CA LEU A 80 -9.27 -19.37 1.11
C LEU A 80 -9.04 -18.24 0.11
N ARG A 81 -10.11 -17.52 -0.24
CA ARG A 81 -10.04 -16.27 -0.99
C ARG A 81 -10.32 -15.11 -0.05
N VAL A 82 -9.26 -14.41 0.34
CA VAL A 82 -9.32 -13.32 1.32
C VAL A 82 -9.08 -11.97 0.62
N LEU A 83 -9.84 -10.96 1.04
CA LEU A 83 -9.61 -9.56 0.69
C LEU A 83 -9.27 -8.80 1.96
N ASP A 84 -8.07 -8.22 2.01
CA ASP A 84 -7.64 -7.34 3.08
C ASP A 84 -7.95 -5.88 2.72
N LEU A 85 -8.74 -5.21 3.56
CA LEU A 85 -9.20 -3.84 3.35
C LEU A 85 -8.48 -2.91 4.31
N GLY A 86 -7.76 -1.92 3.77
CA GLY A 86 -6.94 -1.05 4.60
C GLY A 86 -5.66 -1.76 5.08
N THR A 87 -5.05 -2.55 4.20
CA THR A 87 -3.85 -3.38 4.43
C THR A 87 -2.73 -2.70 5.21
N GLY A 88 -2.57 -1.38 5.10
CA GLY A 88 -1.49 -0.67 5.79
C GLY A 88 -0.14 -1.24 5.36
N THR A 89 0.64 -1.76 6.31
CA THR A 89 1.91 -2.43 6.05
C THR A 89 1.76 -3.87 5.56
N GLY A 90 0.56 -4.45 5.68
CA GLY A 90 0.21 -5.78 5.17
C GLY A 90 0.58 -6.94 6.08
N ILE A 91 1.07 -6.67 7.29
CA ILE A 91 1.46 -7.71 8.24
C ILE A 91 0.31 -8.70 8.49
N TRP A 92 -0.92 -8.20 8.67
CA TRP A 92 -2.09 -9.07 8.88
C TRP A 92 -2.32 -10.05 7.72
N ALA A 93 -2.24 -9.58 6.47
CA ALA A 93 -2.44 -10.43 5.31
C ALA A 93 -1.32 -11.47 5.14
N ILE A 94 -0.08 -11.09 5.46
CA ILE A 94 1.07 -12.00 5.43
C ILE A 94 0.91 -13.08 6.49
N GLU A 95 0.67 -12.69 7.76
CA GLU A 95 0.47 -13.63 8.86
C GLU A 95 -0.75 -14.54 8.66
N LEU A 96 -1.78 -14.10 7.94
CA LEU A 96 -2.93 -14.94 7.61
C LEU A 96 -2.60 -15.99 6.54
N SER A 97 -1.67 -15.67 5.65
CA SER A 97 -1.30 -16.54 4.53
C SER A 97 -0.30 -17.64 4.88
N GLU A 98 0.34 -17.53 6.05
CA GLU A 98 1.23 -18.56 6.63
C GLU A 98 0.43 -19.73 7.22
#